data_AF-A0A8J6TZA9-F1
#
_entry.id   AF-A0A8J6TZA9-F1
#
_cell.length_a   1.000
_cell.length_b   1.000
_cell.length_c   1.000
_cell.angle_alpha   90.00
_cell.angle_beta   90.00
_cell.angle_gamma   90.00
#
_symmetry.space_group_name_H-M   'P 1'
#
loop_
_entity.id
_entity.type
_entity.pdbx_description
1 polymer ?
#
loop_
_entity_poly.entity_id
_entity_poly.type
_entity_poly.pdbx_seq_one_letter_code
_entity_poly.pdbx_strand_id
1 'polypeptide(L)' 'MDERFNRENFQLQSLPLAMAYVPWQKWQDIYSSEIGLQRGTIFAQLDKPFIGEEACDE' A
#
# COMPACT_ATOMS: atom_id res chain seq x y z
N MET A 1 -22.07 -3.69 21.01
CA MET A 1 -21.25 -4.68 20.28
C MET A 1 -22.24 -5.63 19.64
N ASP A 2 -22.25 -5.73 18.32
CA ASP A 2 -23.24 -6.54 17.60
C ASP A 2 -22.93 -8.03 17.79
N GLU A 3 -23.85 -8.76 18.42
CA GLU A 3 -23.74 -10.20 18.73
C GLU A 3 -23.98 -11.10 17.49
N ARG A 4 -23.81 -10.54 16.28
CA ARG A 4 -24.01 -11.23 14.99
C ARG A 4 -22.71 -11.66 14.32
N PHE A 5 -21.64 -11.92 15.06
CA PHE A 5 -20.56 -12.75 14.51
C PHE A 5 -21.00 -14.22 14.57
N ASN A 6 -22.01 -14.52 13.75
CA ASN A 6 -22.56 -15.85 13.55
C ASN A 6 -21.46 -16.69 12.89
N ARG A 7 -21.12 -17.83 13.50
CA ARG A 7 -20.07 -18.74 13.01
C ARG A 7 -20.56 -19.49 11.76
N GLU A 8 -20.71 -18.77 10.67
CA GLU A 8 -20.59 -19.36 9.34
C GLU A 8 -19.15 -19.89 9.25
N ASN A 9 -18.95 -21.15 8.85
CA ASN A 9 -17.63 -21.74 8.64
C ASN A 9 -16.90 -20.98 7.50
N PHE A 10 -16.31 -19.83 7.82
CA PHE A 10 -15.40 -19.12 6.93
C PHE A 10 -14.21 -20.03 6.69
N GLN A 11 -14.15 -20.64 5.50
CA GLN A 11 -12.99 -21.41 5.11
C GLN A 11 -11.79 -20.46 5.10
N LEU A 12 -10.82 -20.66 6.01
CA LEU A 12 -9.61 -19.84 6.05
C LEU A 12 -8.87 -19.82 4.71
N GLN A 13 -9.03 -20.88 3.92
CA GLN A 13 -8.50 -21.01 2.56
C GLN A 13 -9.12 -20.03 1.54
N SER A 14 -10.32 -19.49 1.82
CA SER A 14 -10.98 -18.52 0.93
C SER A 14 -10.62 -17.07 1.25
N LEU A 15 -9.81 -16.82 2.29
CA LEU A 15 -9.36 -15.47 2.65
C LEU A 15 -8.07 -15.11 1.91
N PRO A 16 -7.85 -13.83 1.59
CA PRO A 16 -6.57 -13.38 1.06
C PRO A 16 -5.46 -13.60 2.10
N LEU A 17 -4.25 -13.94 1.63
CA LEU A 17 -3.09 -14.19 2.50
C LEU A 17 -2.72 -12.98 3.37
N ALA A 18 -2.96 -11.77 2.86
CA ALA A 18 -2.71 -10.52 3.55
C ALA A 18 -3.73 -9.45 3.12
N MET A 19 -3.94 -8.47 3.99
CA MET A 19 -4.72 -7.27 3.72
C MET A 19 -3.88 -6.05 4.08
N ALA A 20 -3.85 -5.06 3.20
CA ALA A 20 -3.20 -3.78 3.46
C ALA A 20 -4.25 -2.66 3.38
N TYR A 21 -4.17 -1.71 4.31
CA TYR A 21 -4.94 -0.48 4.22
C TYR A 21 -4.20 0.50 3.31
N VAL A 22 -4.86 0.93 2.23
CA VAL A 22 -4.33 1.96 1.33
C VAL A 22 -5.18 3.22 1.47
N PRO A 23 -4.64 4.34 2.01
CA PRO A 23 -5.40 5.57 2.13
C PRO A 23 -5.67 6.21 0.76
N TRP A 24 -6.74 6.99 0.67
CA TRP A 24 -7.02 7.79 -0.52
C TRP A 24 -5.92 8.82 -0.76
N GLN A 25 -5.28 8.75 -1.93
CA GLN A 25 -4.24 9.68 -2.34
C GLN A 25 -4.87 11.02 -2.77
N LYS A 26 -4.34 12.13 -2.23
CA LYS A 26 -4.76 13.47 -2.63
C LYS A 26 -4.06 13.90 -3.92
N TRP A 27 -4.79 14.55 -4.81
CA TRP A 27 -4.25 15.11 -6.05
C TRP A 27 -3.59 16.46 -5.78
N GLN A 28 -2.31 16.42 -5.44
CA GLN A 28 -1.51 17.61 -5.13
C GLN A 28 -0.06 17.36 -5.52
N ASP A 29 0.63 18.42 -5.93
CA ASP A 29 2.08 18.41 -6.20
C ASP A 29 2.51 17.28 -7.15
N ILE A 30 2.07 17.40 -8.41
CA ILE A 30 2.17 16.35 -9.43
C ILE A 30 3.18 16.76 -10.49
N TYR A 31 4.03 15.83 -10.88
CA TYR A 31 4.99 15.98 -11.97
C TYR A 31 4.31 15.97 -13.35
N SER A 32 5.00 16.53 -14.35
CA SER A 32 4.62 16.29 -15.74
C SER A 32 4.77 14.81 -16.09
N SER A 33 4.14 14.38 -17.18
CA SER A 33 4.17 12.98 -17.65
C SER A 33 5.59 12.43 -17.81
N GLU A 34 6.50 13.23 -18.36
CA GLU A 34 7.87 12.84 -18.66
C GLU A 34 8.67 12.61 -17.38
N ILE A 35 8.53 13.52 -16.42
CA ILE A 35 9.20 13.43 -15.11
C ILE A 35 8.60 12.28 -14.29
N GLY A 36 7.27 12.14 -14.29
CA GLY A 36 6.59 11.08 -13.56
C GLY A 36 6.98 9.68 -14.05
N LEU A 37 7.14 9.52 -15.36
CA LEU A 37 7.66 8.28 -15.95
C LEU A 37 9.10 8.00 -15.50
N GLN A 38 9.97 9.03 -15.49
CA GLN A 38 11.36 8.88 -15.04
C GLN A 38 11.47 8.53 -13.54
N ARG A 39 10.60 9.08 -12.69
CA ARG A 39 10.58 8.85 -11.24
C ARG A 39 9.81 7.59 -10.82
N GLY A 40 8.96 7.04 -11.68
CA GLY A 40 8.08 5.91 -11.37
C GLY A 40 6.82 6.31 -10.57
N THR A 41 6.58 7.60 -10.39
CA THR A 41 5.38 8.15 -9.74
C THR A 41 5.12 9.56 -10.26
N ILE A 42 3.86 9.90 -10.51
CA ILE A 42 3.46 11.28 -10.81
C ILE A 42 3.35 12.14 -9.55
N PHE A 43 3.21 11.52 -8.37
CA PHE A 43 3.05 12.23 -7.11
C PHE A 43 4.44 12.51 -6.52
N ALA A 44 4.84 13.78 -6.44
CA ALA A 44 6.15 14.17 -5.90
C ALA A 44 6.36 13.68 -4.46
N GLN A 45 5.28 13.62 -3.68
CA GLN A 45 5.29 13.15 -2.28
C GLN A 45 5.65 11.66 -2.13
N LEU A 46 5.54 10.87 -3.21
CA LEU A 46 5.92 9.46 -3.25
C LEU A 46 7.34 9.24 -3.79
N ASP A 47 7.98 10.26 -4.37
CA ASP A 47 9.38 10.21 -4.81
C ASP A 47 10.31 10.37 -3.60
N LYS A 48 10.48 9.27 -2.86
CA LYS A 48 11.32 9.21 -1.66
C LYS A 48 12.63 8.50 -1.97
N PRO A 49 13.75 8.89 -1.34
CA PRO A 49 14.99 8.16 -1.49
C PRO A 49 14.78 6.70 -1.06
N PHE A 50 15.37 5.77 -1.80
CA PHE A 50 15.43 4.39 -1.38
C PHE A 50 16.39 4.30 -0.19
N ILE A 51 15.83 4.25 1.02
CA ILE A 51 16.56 3.93 2.23
C ILE A 51 16.41 2.42 2.41
N GLY A 52 17.20 1.67 1.66
CA GLY A 52 17.43 0.27 1.99
C GLY A 52 18.26 0.25 3.26
N GLU A 53 17.61 0.19 4.43
CA GLU A 53 18.28 -0.50 5.53
C GLU A 53 18.52 -1.91 5.02
N GLU A 54 19.80 -2.26 4.82
CA GLU A 54 20.17 -3.66 4.67
C GLU A 54 19.45 -4.40 5.80
N ALA A 55 18.72 -5.47 5.48
CA ALA A 55 18.42 -6.45 6.49
C ALA A 55 19.80 -6.91 6.96
N CYS A 56 20.28 -6.36 8.09
CA CYS A 56 21.49 -6.84 8.72
C CYS A 56 21.23 -8.33 8.96
N ASP A 57 21.83 -9.18 8.13
CA ASP A 57 22.00 -10.58 8.45
C ASP A 57 22.99 -10.61 9.61
N GLU A 58 22.51 -10.50 10.85
CA GLU A 58 23.12 -10.98 12.11
C GLU A 58 22.24 -10.70 13.35
#